data_AF-A0A399YJ75-F1
#
_entry.id   AF-A0A399YJ75-F1
#
_cell.length_a   1.000
_cell.length_b   1.000
_cell.length_c   1.000
_cell.angle_alpha   90.00
_cell.angle_beta   90.00
_cell.angle_gamma   90.00
#
_symmetry.space_group_name_H-M   'P 1'
#
loop_
_entity.id
_entity.type
_entity.pdbx_description
1 polymer ?
#
loop_
_entity_poly.entity_id
_entity_poly.type
_entity_poly.pdbx_seq_one_letter_code
_entity_poly.pdbx_strand_id
1 'polypeptide(L)'
;MNTEILTLALYALAGTLLASLLALIPALHVYNIAGIFILLAVSAQQFIGGNELAMLLLGMIVGYAMLNTVSAIFLGAPDDS
;
A
#
# COMPACT_ATOMS: atom_id res chain seq x y z
N MET A 1 0.41 -25.50 -4.34
CA MET A 1 -0.03 -24.10 -4.49
C MET A 1 0.73 -23.52 -5.67
N ASN A 2 0.04 -22.82 -6.58
CA ASN A 2 0.69 -22.28 -7.79
C ASN A 2 1.72 -21.21 -7.38
N THR A 3 2.96 -21.33 -7.84
CA THR A 3 4.08 -20.46 -7.40
C THR A 3 3.83 -18.99 -7.73
N GLU A 4 3.18 -18.71 -8.86
CA GLU A 4 2.80 -17.35 -9.26
C GLU A 4 1.83 -16.67 -8.28
N ILE A 5 0.79 -17.39 -7.83
CA ILE A 5 -0.18 -16.84 -6.88
C ILE A 5 0.49 -16.51 -5.55
N LEU A 6 1.42 -17.37 -5.10
CA LEU A 6 2.18 -17.11 -3.89
C LEU A 6 3.04 -15.85 -4.04
N THR A 7 3.73 -15.68 -5.17
CA THR A 7 4.51 -14.46 -5.47
C THR A 7 3.63 -13.20 -5.45
N LEU A 8 2.48 -13.23 -6.11
CA LEU A 8 1.53 -12.10 -6.13
C LEU A 8 0.99 -11.77 -4.72
N ALA A 9 0.68 -12.79 -3.93
CA ALA A 9 0.25 -12.60 -2.54
C ALA A 9 1.37 -11.97 -1.69
N LEU A 10 2.63 -12.36 -1.90
CA LEU A 10 3.78 -11.75 -1.22
C LEU A 10 3.95 -10.28 -1.59
N TYR A 11 3.74 -9.90 -2.87
CA TYR A 11 3.74 -8.50 -3.27
C TYR A 11 2.62 -7.69 -2.60
N ALA A 12 1.42 -8.25 -2.49
CA ALA A 12 0.31 -7.62 -1.77
C ALA A 12 0.64 -7.43 -0.28
N LEU A 13 1.18 -8.46 0.38
CA LEU A 13 1.62 -8.36 1.77
C LEU A 13 2.73 -7.32 1.95
N ALA A 14 3.73 -7.30 1.07
CA ALA A 14 4.79 -6.30 1.08
C ALA A 14 4.22 -4.87 0.96
N GLY A 15 3.26 -4.66 0.08
CA GLY A 15 2.54 -3.39 -0.05
C GLY A 15 1.83 -2.97 1.24
N THR A 16 1.13 -3.89 1.92
CA THR A 16 0.45 -3.59 3.19
C THR A 16 1.43 -3.16 4.29
N LEU A 17 2.57 -3.85 4.41
CA LEU A 17 3.60 -3.55 5.41
C LEU A 17 4.27 -2.20 5.10
N LEU A 18 4.59 -1.94 3.83
CA LEU A 18 5.14 -0.66 3.40
C LEU A 18 4.19 0.49 3.71
N ALA A 19 2.91 0.37 3.36
CA ALA A 19 1.92 1.39 3.68
C ALA A 19 1.80 1.61 5.20
N SER A 20 1.96 0.56 6.00
CA SER A 20 1.89 0.68 7.46
C SER A 20 3.01 1.53 8.05
N LEU A 21 4.22 1.43 7.48
CA LEU A 21 5.36 2.26 7.86
C LEU A 21 5.22 3.69 7.33
N LEU A 22 4.79 3.83 6.07
CA LEU A 22 4.68 5.14 5.42
C LEU A 22 3.55 5.99 5.98
N ALA A 23 2.46 5.39 6.47
CA ALA A 23 1.36 6.09 7.10
C ALA A 23 1.75 6.81 8.41
N LEU A 24 2.91 6.49 9.01
CA LEU A 24 3.46 7.21 10.16
C LEU A 24 4.00 8.60 9.78
N ILE A 25 4.24 8.85 8.49
CA ILE A 25 4.73 10.13 8.00
C ILE A 25 3.51 11.06 7.84
N PRO A 26 3.44 12.16 8.60
CA PRO A 26 2.31 13.08 8.52
C PRO A 26 2.20 13.69 7.11
N ALA A 27 0.96 13.85 6.63
CA ALA A 27 0.61 14.39 5.31
C ALA A 27 1.06 13.55 4.09
N LEU A 28 1.54 12.31 4.29
CA LEU A 28 1.93 11.44 3.18
C LEU A 28 0.77 10.56 2.69
N HIS A 29 0.11 10.97 1.60
CA HIS A 29 -1.02 10.24 1.03
C HIS A 29 -0.59 9.03 0.17
N VAL A 30 -1.38 7.94 0.19
CA VAL A 30 -1.10 6.71 -0.58
C VAL A 30 -0.93 6.97 -2.08
N TYR A 31 -1.69 7.91 -2.65
CA TYR A 31 -1.60 8.24 -4.08
C TYR A 31 -0.32 8.98 -4.46
N ASN A 32 0.26 9.79 -3.57
CA ASN A 32 1.53 10.46 -3.82
C ASN A 32 2.65 9.42 -3.92
N ILE A 33 2.63 8.42 -3.02
CA ILE A 33 3.58 7.32 -3.02
C ILE A 33 3.34 6.36 -4.20
N ALA A 34 2.09 6.07 -4.54
CA ALA A 34 1.76 5.19 -5.67
C ALA A 34 2.37 5.69 -6.98
N GLY A 35 2.33 7.01 -7.24
CA GLY A 35 2.99 7.61 -8.39
C GLY A 35 4.51 7.38 -8.42
N ILE A 36 5.17 7.46 -7.25
CA ILE A 36 6.61 7.18 -7.12
C ILE A 36 6.90 5.70 -7.44
N PHE A 37 6.10 4.76 -6.92
CA PHE A 37 6.27 3.34 -7.21
C PHE A 37 6.04 3.00 -8.69
N ILE A 38 5.07 3.65 -9.34
CA ILE A 38 4.85 3.50 -10.78
C ILE A 38 6.07 3.97 -11.57
N LEU A 39 6.63 5.14 -11.24
CA LEU A 39 7.85 5.66 -11.89
C LEU A 39 9.06 4.74 -11.64
N LEU A 40 9.21 4.24 -10.42
CA LEU A 40 10.25 3.27 -10.07
C LEU A 40 10.11 1.98 -10.88
N ALA A 41 8.90 1.45 -11.02
CA ALA A 41 8.64 0.25 -11.81
C ALA A 41 8.97 0.47 -13.30
N VAL A 42 8.68 1.65 -13.85
CA VAL A 42 9.08 2.02 -15.21
C VAL A 42 10.60 2.13 -15.33
N SER A 43 11.32 2.61 -14.32
CA SER A 43 12.79 2.64 -14.35
C SER A 43 13.43 1.26 -14.19
N ALA A 44 12.75 0.36 -13.46
CA ALA A 44 13.22 -0.96 -13.11
C ALA A 44 12.69 -2.04 -14.05
N GLN A 45 12.46 -1.73 -15.35
CA GLN A 45 11.72 -2.52 -16.37
C GLN A 45 11.97 -4.04 -16.41
N GLN A 46 13.01 -4.56 -15.77
CA GLN A 46 13.35 -5.99 -15.71
C GLN A 46 13.03 -6.69 -14.37
N PHE A 47 12.66 -5.97 -13.31
CA PHE A 47 12.54 -6.53 -11.95
C PHE A 47 11.10 -6.68 -11.44
N ILE A 48 10.16 -5.85 -11.91
CA ILE A 48 8.75 -5.89 -11.51
C ILE A 48 7.87 -5.89 -12.75
N GLY A 49 7.02 -6.91 -12.88
CA GLY A 49 5.97 -6.96 -13.87
C GLY A 49 4.74 -6.15 -13.45
N GLY A 50 3.81 -5.97 -14.39
CA GLY A 50 2.60 -5.19 -14.14
C GLY A 50 1.69 -5.80 -13.06
N ASN A 51 1.63 -7.14 -12.97
CA ASN A 51 0.79 -7.85 -12.01
C ASN A 51 1.34 -7.72 -10.58
N GLU A 52 2.66 -7.82 -10.43
CA GLU A 52 3.37 -7.64 -9.15
C GLU A 52 3.20 -6.20 -8.65
N LEU A 53 3.36 -5.21 -9.54
CA LEU A 53 3.11 -3.81 -9.21
C LEU A 53 1.65 -3.58 -8.80
N ALA A 54 0.69 -4.13 -9.54
CA ALA A 54 -0.72 -4.00 -9.22
C ALA A 54 -1.05 -4.58 -7.84
N MET A 55 -0.50 -5.75 -7.51
CA MET A 55 -0.69 -6.37 -6.19
C MET A 55 -0.01 -5.58 -5.07
N LEU A 56 1.18 -5.03 -5.30
CA LEU A 56 1.86 -4.16 -4.35
C LEU A 56 1.05 -2.89 -4.07
N LEU A 57 0.55 -2.22 -5.10
CA LEU A 57 -0.30 -1.04 -4.97
C LEU A 57 -1.63 -1.37 -4.27
N LEU A 58 -2.25 -2.52 -4.58
CA LEU A 58 -3.44 -3.01 -3.89
C LEU A 58 -3.18 -3.16 -2.39
N GLY A 59 -2.08 -3.83 -2.02
CA GLY A 59 -1.68 -3.99 -0.62
C GLY A 59 -1.46 -2.64 0.07
N MET A 60 -0.83 -1.69 -0.63
CA MET A 60 -0.63 -0.34 -0.10
C MET A 60 -1.94 0.38 0.20
N ILE A 61 -2.91 0.32 -0.73
CA ILE A 61 -4.23 0.93 -0.55
C ILE A 61 -4.95 0.30 0.65
N VAL A 62 -4.91 -1.03 0.78
CA VAL A 62 -5.53 -1.75 1.90
C VAL A 62 -4.89 -1.35 3.24
N GLY A 63 -3.56 -1.34 3.33
CA GLY A 63 -2.85 -0.96 4.56
C GLY A 63 -3.14 0.49 4.97
N TYR A 64 -3.12 1.40 3.99
CA TYR A 64 -3.40 2.81 4.23
C TYR A 64 -4.86 3.02 4.66
N ALA A 65 -5.82 2.37 3.99
CA ALA A 65 -7.24 2.44 4.36
C ALA A 65 -7.47 1.91 5.77
N MET A 66 -6.93 0.74 6.10
CA MET A 66 -7.06 0.17 7.45
C MET A 66 -6.53 1.10 8.53
N LEU A 67 -5.32 1.65 8.38
CA LEU A 67 -4.75 2.54 9.40
C LEU A 67 -5.54 3.84 9.54
N ASN A 68 -5.99 4.45 8.44
CA ASN A 68 -6.82 5.65 8.51
C ASN A 68 -8.19 5.37 9.13
N THR A 69 -8.83 4.26 8.77
CA THR A 69 -10.13 3.86 9.34
C THR A 69 -10.01 3.55 10.83
N VAL A 70 -9.02 2.75 11.23
CA VAL A 70 -8.78 2.43 12.66
C VAL A 70 -8.47 3.69 13.45
N SER A 71 -7.60 4.56 12.94
CA SER A 71 -7.28 5.83 13.60
C SER A 71 -8.51 6.73 13.72
N ALA A 72 -9.32 6.84 12.67
CA ALA A 72 -10.54 7.66 12.69
C ALA A 72 -11.59 7.14 13.68
N ILE A 73 -11.79 5.82 13.75
CA ILE A 73 -12.80 5.20 14.63
C ILE A 73 -12.37 5.25 16.10
N PHE A 74 -11.10 4.96 16.41
CA PHE A 74 -10.65 4.79 17.79
C PHE A 74 -9.96 6.02 18.40
N LEU A 75 -9.37 6.88 17.57
CA LEU A 75 -8.61 8.05 18.00
C LEU A 75 -9.21 9.37 17.49
N GLY A 76 -10.26 9.31 16.66
CA GLY A 76 -11.04 10.49 16.30
C GLY A 76 -11.72 11.05 17.54
N ALA A 77 -11.63 12.37 17.72
CA ALA A 77 -12.42 13.03 18.76
C ALA A 77 -13.91 12.70 18.51
N PRO A 78 -14.69 12.39 19.56
CA PRO A 78 -16.13 12.29 19.42
C PRO A 78 -16.64 13.58 18.77
N ASP A 79 -17.31 13.43 17.65
CA ASP A 79 -18.15 14.46 17.08
C ASP A 79 -19.16 14.89 18.17
N ASP A 80 -19.30 16.20 18.41
CA ASP A 80 -20.25 16.79 19.37
C ASP A 80 -21.72 16.65 18.86
N SER A 81 -22.22 15.42 18.71
CA SER A 81 -23.64 15.11 18.42
C SER A 81 -24.35 14.35 19.52
#